data_AF-A0A0G8AV83-F1
#
_entry.id   AF-A0A0G8AV83-F1
#
_cell.length_a   1.000
_cell.length_b   1.000
_cell.length_c   1.000
_cell.angle_alpha   90.00
_cell.angle_beta   90.00
_cell.angle_gamma   90.00
#
_symmetry.space_group_name_H-M   'P 1'
#
loop_
_entity.id
_entity.type
_entity.pdbx_description
1 polymer ?
#
loop_
_entity_poly.entity_id
_entity_poly.type
_entity_poly.pdbx_seq_one_letter_code
_entity_poly.pdbx_strand_id
1 'polypeptide(L)' 'MDASVPDFSRLLLLASILFVATALYFGTRGGFYDSDDYHGNGSAH' A
#
# COMPACT_ATOMS: atom_id res chain seq x y z
N MET A 1 -13.02 -24.98 -15.43
CA MET A 1 -12.74 -23.59 -15.02
C MET A 1 -12.81 -22.78 -16.29
N ASP A 2 -13.95 -22.14 -16.54
CA ASP A 2 -14.19 -21.45 -17.81
C ASP A 2 -13.37 -20.16 -17.84
N ALA A 3 -12.45 -20.06 -18.80
CA ALA A 3 -11.51 -18.95 -18.93
C ALA A 3 -12.13 -17.66 -19.51
N SER A 4 -13.45 -17.64 -19.73
CA SER A 4 -14.18 -16.58 -20.42
C SER A 4 -14.76 -15.49 -19.51
N VAL A 5 -14.69 -15.67 -18.18
CA VAL A 5 -15.05 -14.67 -17.17
C VAL A 5 -13.83 -14.41 -16.31
N PRO A 6 -13.42 -13.14 -16.05
CA PRO A 6 -12.36 -12.88 -15.09
C PRO A 6 -12.80 -13.43 -13.74
N ASP A 7 -12.14 -14.50 -13.31
CA ASP A 7 -12.33 -15.09 -11.99
C ASP A 7 -12.02 -14.02 -10.94
N PHE A 8 -13.07 -13.46 -10.37
CA PHE A 8 -12.99 -12.36 -9.41
C PHE A 8 -12.09 -12.72 -8.23
N SER A 9 -12.06 -13.99 -7.83
CA SER A 9 -11.18 -14.49 -6.77
C SER A 9 -9.71 -14.35 -7.15
N ARG A 10 -9.34 -14.67 -8.40
CA ARG A 10 -7.96 -14.51 -8.90
C ARG A 10 -7.57 -13.05 -9.04
N LEU A 11 -8.48 -12.22 -9.53
CA LEU A 11 -8.26 -10.77 -9.62
C LEU A 11 -7.99 -10.19 -8.24
N LEU A 12 -8.82 -10.57 -7.25
CA LEU A 12 -8.66 -10.12 -5.87
C LEU A 12 -7.32 -10.59 -5.28
N LEU A 13 -6.95 -11.86 -5.48
CA LEU A 13 -5.68 -12.40 -5.01
C LEU A 13 -4.47 -11.62 -5.58
N LEU A 14 -4.45 -11.37 -6.89
CA LEU A 14 -3.36 -10.61 -7.52
C LEU A 14 -3.34 -9.15 -7.04
N ALA A 15 -4.50 -8.51 -6.94
CA ALA A 15 -4.61 -7.14 -6.46
C ALA A 15 -4.16 -7.01 -5.01
N SER A 16 -4.53 -7.95 -4.12
CA SER A 16 -4.09 -7.96 -2.73
C SER A 16 -2.57 -8.12 -2.58
N ILE A 17 -1.96 -9.00 -3.38
CA ILE A 17 -0.50 -9.17 -3.37
C ILE A 17 0.19 -7.86 -3.80
N LEU A 18 -0.26 -7.25 -4.90
CA LEU A 18 0.28 -5.97 -5.37
C LEU A 18 0.06 -4.85 -4.36
N PHE A 19 -1.12 -4.79 -3.72
CA PHE A 19 -1.43 -3.81 -2.69
C PHE A 19 -0.47 -3.93 -1.50
N VAL A 20 -0.26 -5.14 -0.97
CA VAL A 20 0.66 -5.35 0.17
C VAL A 20 2.09 -5.02 -0.23
N ALA A 21 2.56 -5.49 -1.39
CA ALA A 21 3.92 -5.22 -1.85
C ALA A 21 4.17 -3.71 -2.04
N THR A 22 3.21 -3.00 -2.64
CA THR A 22 3.32 -1.54 -2.84
C THR A 22 3.18 -0.78 -1.51
N ALA A 23 2.30 -1.18 -0.60
CA ALA A 23 2.18 -0.58 0.73
C ALA A 23 3.50 -0.70 1.51
N LEU A 24 4.15 -1.86 1.48
CA LEU A 24 5.46 -2.06 2.09
C LEU A 24 6.52 -1.16 1.45
N TYR A 25 6.56 -1.08 0.12
CA TYR A 25 7.51 -0.21 -0.59
C TYR A 25 7.27 1.28 -0.26
N PHE A 26 6.05 1.79 -0.35
CA PHE A 26 5.77 3.20 -0.05
C PHE A 26 5.95 3.54 1.43
N GLY A 27 5.73 2.56 2.33
CA GLY A 27 6.05 2.70 3.75
C GLY A 27 7.52 3.04 4.03
N THR A 28 8.45 2.67 3.13
CA THR A 28 9.87 3.03 3.26
C THR A 28 10.27 4.29 2.49
N ARG A 29 9.34 4.97 1.81
CA ARG A 29 9.62 6.10 0.91
C ARG A 29 9.05 7.43 1.41
N GLY A 30 8.91 7.56 2.74
CA GLY A 30 8.60 8.82 3.41
C GLY A 30 9.77 9.80 3.44
N GLY A 31 9.64 10.87 4.21
CA GLY A 31 10.76 11.80 4.46
C GLY A 31 10.39 13.05 5.24
N PHE A 32 9.17 13.57 5.06
CA PHE A 32 8.72 14.76 5.82
C PHE A 32 8.70 14.48 7.33
N TYR A 33 8.18 13.33 7.77
CA TYR A 33 8.14 12.97 9.19
C TYR A 33 9.53 12.73 9.84
N ASP A 34 10.56 12.54 9.02
CA ASP A 34 11.95 12.34 9.46
C ASP A 34 12.83 13.59 9.22
N SER A 35 12.24 14.70 8.74
CA SER A 35 12.98 15.93 8.47
C SER A 35 12.94 16.90 9.66
N ASP A 36 13.92 17.81 9.69
CA ASP A 36 13.99 18.88 10.70
C ASP A 36 12.79 19.85 10.64
N ASP A 37 12.05 19.86 9.52
CA ASP A 37 10.85 20.68 9.35
C ASP A 37 9.63 20.10 10.07
N TYR A 38 9.70 18.85 10.53
CA TYR A 38 8.60 18.21 11.24
C TYR A 38 8.70 18.40 12.76
N HIS A 39 7.72 19.10 13.30
CA HIS A 39 7.68 19.49 14.72
C HIS A 39 6.62 18.74 15.53
N GLY A 40 5.94 17.77 14.91
CA GLY A 40 4.86 16.98 15.53
C GLY A 40 5.33 15.63 16.05
N ASN A 41 4.42 14.87 16.66
CA ASN A 41 4.67 13.50 17.15
C ASN A 41 3.91 12.43 16.35
N GLY A 42 3.34 12.79 15.21
CA GLY A 42 2.52 11.92 14.37
C GLY A 42 1.03 11.90 14.70
N SER A 43 0.57 12.71 15.68
CA SER A 43 -0.85 12.80 16.05
C SER A 43 -1.40 14.21 15.86
N ALA A 44 -2.73 14.30 15.69
CA ALA A 44 -3.44 15.57 15.77
C ALA A 44 -3.64 15.95 17.24
N HIS A 45 -3.32 17.19 17.58
CA HIS A 45 -3.61 17.81 18.89
C HIS A 45 -4.88 18.65 18.76
#